data_AF-A0A357BKH8-F1
#
_entry.id   AF-A0A357BKH8-F1
#
_cell.length_a   1.000
_cell.length_b   1.000
_cell.length_c   1.000
_cell.angle_alpha   90.00
_cell.angle_beta   90.00
_cell.angle_gamma   90.00
#
_symmetry.space_group_name_H-M   'P 1'
#
loop_
_entity.id
_entity.type
_entity.pdbx_description
1 polymer ?
#
loop_
_entity_poly.entity_id
_entity_poly.type
_entity_poly.pdbx_seq_one_letter_code
_entity_poly.pdbx_strand_id
1 'polypeptide(L)'
;MSKSVRLSVGILILLLMASLGFAGYIIFKKQSIEKEKAVLQQELEKSQKREENRILEVKKLQDQIKDIEGLNSTIKKKLEEAEAKSDEYLAQVNRITGEVDDYKRRAEELQREKDGLDEQVLQLEEHYKQKAEEAANSVQAAQNTVAAASFSEPQEMESASSASLNADENYWASVLREKVSLEVKLENLKEELSQKTLEIVNLKQTNTDIQLELDSLNHSKEDIDREIKYKEDLINKLSLEVARAKNEKKFANDTVEKINTENTELRNQLKQLATTKSALEKSIVRLAEEKKQMEHQLSGTETLIQSKIDEIWEIKDSLDKTVQSAQAATPSSNAVELPPIVVSSSGGEDAVELDQGMSAPGFNGNVISVNEENRFIIVDLGESSGIRTGDTLSVYRGSEYIASLEVIQVRKDISAADIKDQRAKIQAGDSVK
;
A
#
# COMPACT_ATOMS: atom_id res chain seq x y z
N MET A 1 -8.20 23.00 103.83
CA MET A 1 -7.16 23.16 102.79
C MET A 1 -6.85 24.64 102.63
N SER A 2 -5.59 25.04 102.78
CA SER A 2 -5.18 26.44 102.59
C SER A 2 -5.39 26.85 101.12
N LYS A 3 -5.64 28.15 100.90
CA LYS A 3 -5.83 28.72 99.55
C LYS A 3 -4.66 28.36 98.62
N SER A 4 -3.44 28.25 99.16
CA SER A 4 -2.23 27.87 98.44
C SER A 4 -2.26 26.45 97.87
N VAL A 5 -2.84 25.47 98.59
CA VAL A 5 -2.94 24.08 98.11
C VAL A 5 -3.88 23.99 96.91
N ARG A 6 -5.03 24.69 96.95
CA ARG A 6 -5.97 24.72 95.82
C ARG A 6 -5.36 25.36 94.57
N LEU A 7 -4.55 26.40 94.75
CA LEU A 7 -3.86 27.08 93.66
C LEU A 7 -2.78 26.19 93.04
N SER A 8 -2.01 25.45 93.85
CA SER A 8 -1.01 24.49 93.36
C SER A 8 -1.63 23.32 92.59
N VAL A 9 -2.78 22.80 93.04
CA VAL A 9 -3.51 21.71 92.34
C VAL A 9 -4.09 22.21 91.02
N GLY A 10 -4.61 23.45 90.98
CA GLY A 10 -5.08 24.07 89.73
C GLY A 10 -3.98 24.23 88.69
N ILE A 11 -2.79 24.69 89.10
CA ILE A 11 -1.62 24.79 88.20
C ILE A 11 -1.20 23.41 87.70
N LEU A 12 -1.19 22.39 88.57
CA LEU A 12 -0.78 21.03 88.19
C LEU A 12 -1.76 20.38 87.19
N ILE A 13 -3.07 20.61 87.34
CA ILE A 13 -4.09 20.17 86.37
C ILE A 13 -3.90 20.89 85.03
N LEU A 14 -3.62 22.19 85.04
CA LEU A 14 -3.40 22.96 83.81
C LEU A 14 -2.12 22.50 83.08
N LEU A 15 -1.04 22.21 83.82
CA LEU A 15 0.20 21.67 83.28
C LEU A 15 -0.01 20.26 82.69
N LEU A 16 -0.83 19.43 83.34
CA LEU A 16 -1.18 18.10 82.86
C LEU A 16 -2.02 18.17 81.57
N MET A 17 -3.03 19.05 81.50
CA MET A 17 -3.82 19.31 80.29
C MET A 17 -2.94 19.85 79.14
N ALA A 18 -2.01 20.77 79.43
CA ALA A 18 -1.07 21.27 78.43
C ALA A 18 -0.15 20.15 77.90
N SER A 19 0.33 19.24 78.78
CA SER A 19 1.16 18.10 78.38
C SER A 19 0.42 17.09 77.51
N LEU A 20 -0.86 16.81 77.83
CA LEU A 20 -1.74 15.94 77.03
C LEU A 20 -2.07 16.57 75.67
N GLY A 21 -2.32 17.90 75.65
CA GLY A 21 -2.51 18.64 74.41
C GLY A 21 -1.28 18.59 73.50
N PHE A 22 -0.07 18.74 74.08
CA PHE A 22 1.18 18.65 73.33
C PHE A 22 1.45 17.23 72.82
N ALA A 23 1.18 16.20 73.63
CA ALA A 23 1.28 14.80 73.20
C ALA A 23 0.29 14.47 72.07
N GLY A 24 -0.95 14.95 72.16
CA GLY A 24 -1.96 14.81 71.10
C GLY A 24 -1.54 15.49 69.81
N TYR A 25 -0.98 16.70 69.89
CA TYR A 25 -0.42 17.41 68.74
C TYR A 25 0.74 16.66 68.07
N ILE A 26 1.65 16.07 68.85
CA ILE A 26 2.75 15.25 68.32
C ILE A 26 2.21 14.01 67.60
N ILE A 27 1.21 13.32 68.16
CA ILE A 27 0.61 12.14 67.52
C ILE A 27 -0.09 12.52 66.21
N PHE A 28 -0.83 13.64 66.19
CA PHE A 28 -1.48 14.12 64.97
C PHE A 28 -0.46 14.49 63.89
N LYS A 29 0.62 15.21 64.24
CA LYS A 29 1.71 15.49 63.30
C LYS A 29 2.39 14.23 62.79
N LYS A 30 2.63 13.24 63.66
CA LYS A 30 3.21 11.95 63.27
C LYS A 30 2.33 11.24 62.24
N GLN A 31 1.01 11.22 62.45
CA GLN A 31 0.07 10.64 61.47
C GLN A 31 0.05 11.41 60.16
N SER A 32 0.15 12.75 60.19
CA SER A 32 0.26 13.55 58.95
C SER A 32 1.52 13.22 58.17
N ILE A 33 2.67 13.13 58.85
CA ILE A 33 3.96 12.77 58.27
C ILE A 33 3.93 11.35 57.69
N GLU A 34 3.31 10.39 58.38
CA GLU A 34 3.17 9.02 57.87
C GLU A 34 2.29 8.97 56.62
N LYS A 35 1.21 9.76 56.55
CA LYS A 35 0.38 9.89 55.35
C LYS A 35 1.14 10.51 54.18
N GLU A 36 1.87 11.61 54.41
CA GLU A 36 2.71 12.24 53.39
C GLU A 36 3.78 11.27 52.88
N LYS A 37 4.44 10.53 53.78
CA LYS A 37 5.42 9.51 53.40
C LYS A 37 4.80 8.40 52.54
N ALA A 38 3.59 7.95 52.86
CA ALA A 38 2.89 6.94 52.07
C ALA A 38 2.52 7.46 50.67
N VAL A 39 2.09 8.72 50.55
CA VAL A 39 1.81 9.36 49.25
C VAL A 39 3.08 9.49 48.43
N LEU A 40 4.18 9.95 49.03
CA LEU A 40 5.47 10.07 48.35
C LEU A 40 6.02 8.71 47.90
N GLN A 41 5.86 7.65 48.71
CA GLN A 41 6.23 6.29 48.31
C GLN A 41 5.39 5.79 47.14
N GLN A 42 4.08 6.05 47.15
CA GLN A 42 3.20 5.67 46.05
C GLN A 42 3.53 6.43 44.75
N GLU A 43 3.89 7.71 44.87
CA GLU A 43 4.31 8.51 43.72
C GLU A 43 5.67 8.05 43.17
N LEU A 44 6.61 7.70 44.04
CA LEU A 44 7.89 7.11 43.65
C LEU A 44 7.69 5.79 42.90
N GLU A 45 6.84 4.89 43.41
CA GLU A 45 6.55 3.61 42.76
C GLU A 45 5.85 3.79 41.41
N LYS A 46 4.91 4.74 41.31
CA LYS A 46 4.28 5.12 40.04
C LYS A 46 5.29 5.68 39.05
N SER A 47 6.23 6.50 39.50
CA SER A 47 7.30 7.05 38.67
C SER A 47 8.23 5.95 38.17
N GLN A 48 8.65 5.03 39.05
CA GLN A 48 9.48 3.88 38.70
C GLN A 48 8.80 2.97 37.67
N LYS A 49 7.52 2.62 37.86
CA LYS A 49 6.76 1.83 36.87
C LYS A 49 6.64 2.53 35.52
N ARG A 50 6.48 3.86 35.51
CA ARG A 50 6.47 4.64 34.25
C ARG A 50 7.83 4.60 33.56
N GLU A 51 8.92 4.66 34.32
CA GLU A 51 10.27 4.58 33.80
C GLU A 51 10.58 3.18 33.23
N GLU A 52 10.22 2.11 33.94
CA GLU A 52 10.34 0.73 33.44
C GLU A 52 9.55 0.51 32.14
N ASN A 53 8.32 1.02 32.08
CA ASN A 53 7.50 0.93 30.85
C ASN A 53 8.14 1.67 29.68
N ARG A 54 8.72 2.86 29.94
CA ARG A 54 9.45 3.61 28.91
C ARG A 54 10.71 2.87 28.45
N ILE A 55 11.45 2.24 29.36
CA ILE A 55 12.63 1.44 29.02
C ILE A 55 12.23 0.24 28.16
N LEU A 56 11.14 -0.45 28.49
CA LEU A 56 10.61 -1.55 27.69
C LEU A 56 10.17 -1.10 26.30
N GLU A 57 9.53 0.07 26.19
CA GLU A 57 9.12 0.64 24.91
C GLU A 57 10.34 1.03 24.05
N VAL A 58 11.33 1.70 24.65
CA VAL A 58 12.60 2.02 23.97
C VAL A 58 13.29 0.75 23.46
N LYS A 59 13.30 -0.33 24.24
CA LYS A 59 13.87 -1.61 23.83
C LYS A 59 13.11 -2.22 22.64
N LYS A 60 11.77 -2.22 22.68
CA LYS A 60 10.95 -2.68 21.55
C LYS A 60 11.18 -1.87 20.29
N LEU A 61 11.28 -0.55 20.40
CA LEU A 61 11.59 0.34 19.27
C LEU A 61 13.00 0.06 18.73
N GLN A 62 13.97 -0.22 19.60
CA GLN A 62 15.32 -0.58 19.20
C GLN A 62 15.37 -1.92 18.45
N ASP A 63 14.60 -2.92 18.88
CA ASP A 63 14.47 -4.20 18.18
C ASP A 63 13.81 -4.00 16.80
N GLN A 64 12.76 -3.18 16.71
CA GLN A 64 12.13 -2.82 15.44
C GLN A 64 13.08 -2.10 14.48
N ILE A 65 13.91 -1.18 14.97
CA ILE A 65 14.92 -0.50 14.15
C ILE A 65 15.91 -1.52 13.58
N LYS A 66 16.36 -2.47 14.40
CA LYS A 66 17.28 -3.52 13.98
C LYS A 66 16.67 -4.44 12.91
N ASP A 67 15.39 -4.78 13.05
CA ASP A 67 14.67 -5.57 12.04
C ASP A 67 14.53 -4.80 10.72
N ILE A 68 14.21 -3.50 10.79
CA ILE A 68 14.14 -2.61 9.62
C ILE A 68 15.51 -2.49 8.94
N GLU A 69 16.60 -2.34 9.69
CA GLU A 69 17.96 -2.33 9.14
C GLU A 69 18.30 -3.65 8.43
N GLY A 70 17.91 -4.79 9.02
CA GLY A 70 18.06 -6.11 8.41
C GLY A 70 17.28 -6.24 7.10
N LEU A 71 16.03 -5.79 7.06
CA LEU A 71 15.19 -5.77 5.86
C LEU A 71 15.79 -4.85 4.79
N ASN A 72 16.22 -3.64 5.15
CA ASN A 72 16.87 -2.71 4.23
C ASN A 72 18.14 -3.30 3.61
N SER A 73 18.95 -4.02 4.39
CA SER A 73 20.15 -4.70 3.85
C SER A 73 19.78 -5.79 2.84
N THR A 74 18.69 -6.52 3.08
CA THR A 74 18.21 -7.58 2.18
C THR A 74 17.62 -6.99 0.90
N ILE A 75 16.84 -5.91 1.01
CA ILE A 75 16.30 -5.18 -0.13
C ILE A 75 17.43 -4.62 -0.99
N LYS A 76 18.46 -4.03 -0.36
CA LYS A 76 19.63 -3.52 -1.08
C LYS A 76 20.35 -4.61 -1.88
N LYS A 77 20.56 -5.80 -1.30
CA LYS A 77 21.15 -6.94 -2.03
C LYS A 77 20.28 -7.39 -3.21
N LYS A 78 18.96 -7.47 -3.02
CA LYS A 78 18.03 -7.81 -4.11
C LYS A 78 18.02 -6.76 -5.22
N LEU A 79 18.20 -5.48 -4.87
CA LEU A 79 18.31 -4.39 -5.84
C LEU A 79 19.60 -4.54 -6.66
N GLU A 80 20.74 -4.77 -6.00
CA GLU A 80 22.04 -5.01 -6.67
C GLU A 80 21.98 -6.26 -7.58
N GLU A 81 21.34 -7.34 -7.14
CA GLU A 81 21.13 -8.55 -7.96
C GLU A 81 20.21 -8.29 -9.17
N ALA A 82 19.18 -7.46 -9.01
CA ALA A 82 18.28 -7.10 -10.10
C ALA A 82 18.95 -6.16 -11.12
N GLU A 83 19.76 -5.21 -10.65
CA GLU A 83 20.58 -4.34 -11.50
C GLU A 83 21.57 -5.17 -12.33
N ALA A 84 22.28 -6.13 -11.71
CA ALA A 84 23.21 -7.02 -12.42
C ALA A 84 22.51 -7.84 -13.52
N LYS A 85 21.30 -8.36 -13.25
CA LYS A 85 20.50 -9.08 -14.25
C LYS A 85 20.02 -8.15 -15.37
N SER A 86 19.64 -6.92 -15.03
CA SER A 86 19.25 -5.92 -16.02
C SER A 86 20.40 -5.62 -16.98
N ASP A 87 21.62 -5.45 -16.46
CA ASP A 87 22.82 -5.23 -17.28
C ASP A 87 23.15 -6.45 -18.16
N GLU A 88 22.98 -7.66 -17.63
CA GLU A 88 23.13 -8.90 -18.40
C GLU A 88 22.13 -8.97 -19.57
N TYR A 89 20.85 -8.66 -19.32
CA TYR A 89 19.84 -8.63 -20.38
C TYR A 89 20.13 -7.55 -21.42
N LEU A 90 20.63 -6.38 -20.99
CA LEU A 90 21.01 -5.30 -21.90
C LEU A 90 22.18 -5.72 -22.80
N ALA A 91 23.15 -6.44 -22.25
CA ALA A 91 24.24 -7.03 -23.02
C ALA A 91 23.75 -8.09 -24.03
N GLN A 92 22.79 -8.95 -23.63
CA GLN A 92 22.17 -9.93 -24.53
C GLN A 92 21.39 -9.24 -25.66
N VAL A 93 20.61 -8.19 -25.36
CA VAL A 93 19.89 -7.40 -26.36
C VAL A 93 20.88 -6.80 -27.35
N ASN A 94 21.95 -6.15 -26.89
CA ASN A 94 22.95 -5.56 -27.77
C ASN A 94 23.62 -6.61 -28.68
N ARG A 95 23.87 -7.81 -28.16
CA ARG A 95 24.42 -8.92 -28.96
C ARG A 95 23.44 -9.36 -30.05
N ILE A 96 22.17 -9.58 -29.69
CA ILE A 96 21.13 -9.98 -30.64
C ILE A 96 20.92 -8.88 -31.69
N THR A 97 20.92 -7.60 -31.28
CA THR A 97 20.83 -6.47 -32.22
C THR A 97 22.01 -6.47 -33.20
N GLY A 98 23.22 -6.74 -32.74
CA GLY A 98 24.40 -6.89 -33.62
C GLY A 98 24.25 -8.05 -34.61
N GLU A 99 23.79 -9.21 -34.14
CA GLU A 99 23.51 -10.38 -35.00
C GLU A 99 22.44 -10.06 -36.05
N VAL A 100 21.36 -9.36 -35.67
CA VAL A 100 20.30 -8.92 -36.61
C VAL A 100 20.85 -7.98 -37.68
N ASP A 101 21.72 -7.04 -37.30
CA ASP A 101 22.35 -6.12 -38.26
C ASP A 101 23.25 -6.88 -39.25
N ASP A 102 24.01 -7.89 -38.78
CA ASP A 102 24.83 -8.73 -39.64
C ASP A 102 23.98 -9.60 -40.59
N TYR A 103 22.89 -10.19 -40.09
CA TYR A 103 21.93 -10.91 -40.95
C TYR A 103 21.29 -10.01 -41.99
N LYS A 104 20.97 -8.76 -41.62
CA LYS A 104 20.42 -7.77 -42.54
C LYS A 104 21.43 -7.43 -43.64
N ARG A 105 22.70 -7.20 -43.32
CA ARG A 105 23.76 -6.98 -44.33
C ARG A 105 23.89 -8.16 -45.26
N ARG A 106 23.86 -9.39 -44.73
CA ARG A 106 23.96 -10.61 -45.54
C ARG A 106 22.75 -10.81 -46.45
N ALA A 107 21.55 -10.46 -45.98
CA ALA A 107 20.34 -10.47 -46.81
C ALA A 107 20.43 -9.43 -47.95
N GLU A 108 20.92 -8.22 -47.65
CA GLU A 108 21.15 -7.19 -48.66
C GLU A 108 22.22 -7.61 -49.68
N GLU A 109 23.27 -8.30 -49.27
CA GLU A 109 24.31 -8.84 -50.15
C GLU A 109 23.74 -9.93 -51.08
N LEU A 110 23.03 -10.92 -50.54
CA LEU A 110 22.36 -11.95 -51.34
C LEU A 110 21.32 -11.36 -52.31
N GLN A 111 20.64 -10.29 -51.91
CA GLN A 111 19.70 -9.60 -52.79
C GLN A 111 20.43 -8.93 -53.96
N ARG A 112 21.58 -8.29 -53.73
CA ARG A 112 22.42 -7.73 -54.81
C ARG A 112 22.98 -8.82 -55.73
N GLU A 113 23.41 -9.95 -55.18
CA GLU A 113 23.88 -11.10 -55.98
C GLU A 113 22.75 -11.65 -56.86
N LYS A 114 21.54 -11.79 -56.30
CA LYS A 114 20.37 -12.21 -57.05
C LYS A 114 20.06 -11.24 -58.19
N ASP A 115 19.98 -9.94 -57.90
CA ASP A 115 19.68 -8.92 -58.91
C ASP A 115 20.75 -8.93 -60.04
N GLY A 116 22.02 -9.14 -59.69
CA GLY A 116 23.10 -9.27 -60.67
C GLY A 116 23.03 -10.56 -61.51
N LEU A 117 22.60 -11.68 -60.94
CA LEU A 117 22.37 -12.93 -61.67
C LEU A 117 21.16 -12.81 -62.60
N ASP A 118 20.07 -12.19 -62.15
CA ASP A 118 18.89 -11.93 -62.97
C ASP A 118 19.26 -11.06 -64.19
N GLU A 119 20.14 -10.07 -64.04
CA GLU A 119 20.67 -9.28 -65.15
C GLU A 119 21.52 -10.12 -66.14
N GLN A 120 22.36 -11.02 -65.64
CA GLN A 120 23.13 -11.94 -66.50
C GLN A 120 22.22 -12.89 -67.29
N VAL A 121 21.16 -13.40 -66.66
CA VAL A 121 20.16 -14.25 -67.32
C VAL A 121 19.48 -13.47 -68.44
N LEU A 122 19.05 -12.23 -68.20
CA LEU A 122 18.45 -11.38 -69.23
C LEU A 122 19.40 -11.14 -70.42
N GLN A 123 20.67 -10.83 -70.16
CA GLN A 123 21.67 -10.64 -71.22
C GLN A 123 21.89 -11.92 -72.04
N LEU A 124 21.94 -13.08 -71.38
CA LEU A 124 22.06 -14.38 -72.04
C LEU A 124 20.84 -14.69 -72.90
N GLU A 125 19.62 -14.48 -72.39
CA GLU A 125 18.38 -14.65 -73.14
C GLU A 125 18.35 -13.77 -74.39
N GLU A 126 18.75 -12.50 -74.27
CA GLU A 126 18.82 -11.57 -75.39
C GLU A 126 19.86 -12.02 -76.44
N HIS A 127 21.04 -12.47 -76.00
CA HIS A 127 22.07 -13.02 -76.88
C HIS A 127 21.59 -14.29 -77.61
N TYR A 128 20.90 -15.20 -76.92
CA TYR A 128 20.31 -16.40 -77.54
C TYR A 128 19.24 -16.04 -78.57
N LYS A 129 18.42 -15.02 -78.29
CA LYS A 129 17.41 -14.54 -79.22
C LYS A 129 18.03 -13.96 -80.49
N GLN A 130 19.06 -13.12 -80.36
CA GLN A 130 19.80 -12.57 -81.50
C GLN A 130 20.43 -13.69 -82.34
N LYS A 131 21.08 -14.67 -81.70
CA LYS A 131 21.69 -15.79 -82.41
C LYS A 131 20.66 -16.68 -83.11
N ALA A 132 19.47 -16.86 -82.53
CA ALA A 132 18.37 -17.58 -83.16
C ALA A 132 17.81 -16.83 -84.39
N GLU A 133 17.69 -15.50 -84.32
CA GLU A 133 17.30 -14.65 -85.45
C GLU A 133 18.36 -14.68 -86.58
N GLU A 134 19.65 -14.62 -86.24
CA GLU A 134 20.75 -14.79 -87.20
C GLU A 134 20.74 -16.16 -87.87
N ALA A 135 20.53 -17.23 -87.10
CA ALA A 135 20.41 -18.58 -87.63
C ALA A 135 19.20 -18.71 -88.58
N ALA A 136 18.04 -18.15 -88.22
CA ALA A 136 16.86 -18.14 -89.07
C ALA A 136 17.11 -17.39 -90.40
N ASN A 137 17.80 -16.25 -90.35
CA ASN A 137 18.17 -15.48 -91.54
C ASN A 137 19.17 -16.23 -92.44
N SER A 138 20.12 -16.96 -91.85
CA SER A 138 21.09 -17.79 -92.60
C SER A 138 20.44 -19.00 -93.29
N VAL A 139 19.40 -19.58 -92.68
CA VAL A 139 18.62 -20.69 -93.27
C VAL A 139 17.76 -20.21 -94.43
N GLN A 140 17.16 -19.01 -94.34
CA GLN A 140 16.47 -18.38 -95.48
C GLN A 140 17.43 -18.02 -96.62
N ALA A 141 18.64 -17.55 -96.31
CA ALA A 141 19.67 -17.31 -97.31
C ALA A 141 20.12 -18.60 -98.01
N ALA A 142 20.26 -19.71 -97.28
CA ALA A 142 20.57 -21.02 -97.84
C ALA A 142 19.42 -21.55 -98.73
N GLN A 143 18.15 -21.43 -98.30
CA GLN A 143 16.99 -21.84 -99.11
C GLN A 143 16.86 -21.05 -100.42
N ASN A 144 17.25 -19.77 -100.45
CA ASN A 144 17.29 -18.98 -101.69
C ASN A 144 18.43 -19.37 -102.65
N THR A 145 19.46 -20.10 -102.20
CA THR A 145 20.56 -20.59 -103.07
C THR A 145 20.33 -22.01 -103.62
N VAL A 146 19.41 -22.79 -103.05
CA VAL A 146 19.12 -24.17 -103.50
C VAL A 146 17.99 -24.20 -104.55
N ALA A 147 17.32 -23.08 -104.82
CA ALA A 147 16.30 -22.95 -105.88
C ALA A 147 16.85 -22.74 -107.31
N ALA A 148 18.18 -22.82 -107.53
CA ALA A 148 18.84 -22.51 -108.80
C ALA A 148 19.67 -23.65 -109.44
N ALA A 149 19.32 -24.92 -109.20
CA ALA A 149 19.90 -26.06 -109.93
C ALA A 149 18.88 -27.20 -110.18
N SER A 150 18.07 -27.01 -111.24
CA SER A 150 17.56 -27.98 -112.24
C SER A 150 17.90 -29.47 -112.02
N PHE A 151 16.97 -30.44 -112.00
CA PHE A 151 15.93 -30.85 -112.98
C PHE A 151 16.43 -31.04 -114.43
N SER A 152 16.69 -32.30 -114.83
CA SER A 152 16.28 -32.86 -116.16
C SER A 152 16.64 -34.34 -116.32
N GLU A 153 15.59 -35.15 -116.37
CA GLU A 153 15.31 -36.26 -117.31
C GLU A 153 15.93 -36.07 -118.72
N PRO A 154 16.16 -37.15 -119.52
CA PRO A 154 15.04 -37.74 -120.28
C PRO A 154 15.10 -39.26 -120.61
N GLN A 155 13.87 -39.80 -120.74
CA GLN A 155 13.34 -40.80 -121.68
C GLN A 155 14.22 -41.19 -122.90
N GLU A 156 14.15 -42.40 -123.50
CA GLU A 156 12.96 -43.09 -124.02
C GLU A 156 13.30 -44.48 -124.62
N MET A 157 12.33 -45.42 -124.60
CA MET A 157 12.01 -46.55 -125.53
C MET A 157 13.10 -47.58 -125.94
N GLU A 158 12.88 -48.90 -126.03
CA GLU A 158 11.75 -49.65 -126.58
C GLU A 158 11.88 -51.19 -126.33
N SER A 159 10.74 -51.89 -126.37
CA SER A 159 10.53 -53.26 -126.93
C SER A 159 10.96 -54.57 -126.23
N ALA A 160 9.95 -55.20 -125.61
CA ALA A 160 9.40 -56.55 -125.91
C ALA A 160 10.07 -57.87 -125.43
N SER A 161 9.25 -58.61 -124.65
CA SER A 161 8.95 -60.06 -124.68
C SER A 161 9.98 -61.11 -124.22
N SER A 162 9.62 -61.83 -123.15
CA SER A 162 9.56 -63.31 -122.98
C SER A 162 9.95 -63.69 -121.54
N ALA A 163 8.97 -64.12 -120.72
CA ALA A 163 8.64 -65.51 -120.46
C ALA A 163 9.59 -66.20 -119.46
N SER A 164 9.05 -66.38 -118.24
CA SER A 164 9.37 -67.39 -117.23
C SER A 164 10.83 -67.53 -116.80
N LEU A 165 11.16 -66.95 -115.63
CA LEU A 165 11.94 -67.54 -114.51
C LEU A 165 12.01 -66.57 -113.29
N ASN A 166 10.96 -65.76 -113.04
CA ASN A 166 10.98 -64.60 -112.10
C ASN A 166 10.29 -64.82 -110.74
N ALA A 167 10.13 -66.07 -110.29
CA ALA A 167 9.52 -66.34 -108.99
C ALA A 167 10.52 -66.14 -107.84
N ASP A 168 11.81 -66.45 -108.05
CA ASP A 168 12.82 -66.40 -107.00
C ASP A 168 13.34 -64.97 -106.76
N GLU A 169 13.63 -64.17 -107.79
CA GLU A 169 14.15 -62.80 -107.61
C GLU A 169 13.15 -61.83 -106.95
N ASN A 170 11.86 -61.94 -107.29
CA ASN A 170 10.83 -61.13 -106.63
C ASN A 170 10.62 -61.53 -105.16
N TYR A 171 10.76 -62.82 -104.85
CA TYR A 171 10.70 -63.34 -103.48
C TYR A 171 11.93 -62.90 -102.67
N TRP A 172 13.14 -62.95 -103.25
CA TRP A 172 14.33 -62.43 -102.59
C TRP A 172 14.28 -60.92 -102.38
N ALA A 173 13.74 -60.17 -103.34
CA ALA A 173 13.54 -58.72 -103.20
C ALA A 173 12.49 -58.37 -102.12
N SER A 174 11.40 -59.14 -102.00
CA SER A 174 10.41 -58.93 -100.93
C SER A 174 11.00 -59.27 -99.56
N VAL A 175 11.73 -60.38 -99.44
CA VAL A 175 12.41 -60.78 -98.19
C VAL A 175 13.48 -59.77 -97.77
N LEU A 176 14.24 -59.22 -98.72
CA LEU A 176 15.20 -58.14 -98.46
C LEU A 176 14.51 -56.86 -97.99
N ARG A 177 13.41 -56.46 -98.62
CA ARG A 177 12.61 -55.30 -98.18
C ARG A 177 12.03 -55.51 -96.78
N GLU A 178 11.47 -56.69 -96.51
CA GLU A 178 10.93 -57.02 -95.19
C GLU A 178 12.04 -56.99 -94.14
N LYS A 179 13.19 -57.62 -94.42
CA LYS A 179 14.36 -57.60 -93.52
C LYS A 179 14.83 -56.17 -93.24
N VAL A 180 15.01 -55.33 -94.27
CA VAL A 180 15.42 -53.92 -94.10
C VAL A 180 14.35 -53.15 -93.31
N SER A 181 13.06 -53.37 -93.58
CA SER A 181 11.98 -52.71 -92.84
C SER A 181 11.93 -53.14 -91.36
N LEU A 182 12.24 -54.41 -91.08
CA LEU A 182 12.32 -54.93 -89.73
C LEU A 182 13.57 -54.41 -89.02
N GLU A 183 14.69 -54.28 -89.72
CA GLU A 183 15.94 -53.72 -89.20
C GLU A 183 15.77 -52.25 -88.84
N VAL A 184 15.11 -51.45 -89.70
CA VAL A 184 14.75 -50.05 -89.37
C VAL A 184 13.79 -49.98 -88.19
N LYS A 185 12.78 -50.86 -88.11
CA LYS A 185 11.89 -50.91 -86.94
C LYS A 185 12.62 -51.31 -85.67
N LEU A 186 13.60 -52.22 -85.76
CA LEU A 186 14.41 -52.66 -84.63
C LEU A 186 15.32 -51.51 -84.17
N GLU A 187 15.94 -50.77 -85.10
CA GLU A 187 16.73 -49.59 -84.80
C GLU A 187 15.86 -48.49 -84.14
N ASN A 188 14.67 -48.22 -84.68
CA ASN A 188 13.73 -47.25 -84.09
C ASN A 188 13.27 -47.66 -82.68
N LEU A 189 12.90 -48.93 -82.48
CA LEU A 189 12.52 -49.43 -81.16
C LEU A 189 13.70 -49.36 -80.17
N LYS A 190 14.92 -49.59 -80.64
CA LYS A 190 16.13 -49.48 -79.83
C LYS A 190 16.42 -48.03 -79.46
N GLU A 191 16.21 -47.09 -80.39
CA GLU A 191 16.32 -45.66 -80.14
C GLU A 191 15.26 -45.20 -79.12
N GLU A 192 13.99 -45.56 -79.32
CA GLU A 192 12.90 -45.29 -78.36
C GLU A 192 13.18 -45.90 -76.99
N LEU A 193 13.66 -47.14 -76.93
CA LEU A 193 14.04 -47.80 -75.67
C LEU A 193 15.19 -47.04 -74.98
N SER A 194 16.18 -46.57 -75.75
CA SER A 194 17.29 -45.78 -75.21
C SER A 194 16.80 -44.42 -74.68
N GLN A 195 15.91 -43.74 -75.39
CA GLN A 195 15.31 -42.48 -74.98
C GLN A 195 14.47 -42.66 -73.71
N LYS A 196 13.63 -43.70 -73.66
CA LYS A 196 12.84 -44.03 -72.46
C LYS A 196 13.72 -44.43 -71.28
N THR A 197 14.85 -45.09 -71.52
CA THR A 197 15.83 -45.41 -70.47
C THR A 197 16.46 -44.15 -69.89
N LEU A 198 16.82 -43.17 -70.74
CA LEU A 198 17.32 -41.87 -70.29
C LEU A 198 16.26 -41.09 -69.50
N GLU A 199 15.00 -41.09 -69.95
CA GLU A 199 13.89 -40.48 -69.21
C GLU A 199 13.70 -41.15 -67.83
N ILE A 200 13.76 -42.48 -67.74
CA ILE A 200 13.67 -43.20 -66.46
C ILE A 200 14.82 -42.83 -65.53
N VAL A 201 16.04 -42.70 -66.04
CA VAL A 201 17.19 -42.28 -65.23
C VAL A 201 17.01 -40.85 -64.72
N ASN A 202 16.57 -39.93 -65.59
CA ASN A 202 16.31 -38.55 -65.20
C ASN A 202 15.17 -38.47 -64.17
N LEU A 203 14.06 -39.18 -64.37
CA LEU A 203 12.96 -39.26 -63.41
C LEU A 203 13.38 -39.86 -62.07
N LYS A 204 14.31 -40.83 -62.07
CA LYS A 204 14.87 -41.37 -60.83
C LYS A 204 15.72 -40.33 -60.12
N GLN A 205 16.54 -39.58 -60.85
CA GLN A 205 17.37 -38.52 -60.29
C GLN A 205 16.52 -37.39 -59.70
N THR A 206 15.49 -36.92 -60.42
CA THR A 206 14.58 -35.90 -59.88
C THR A 206 13.79 -36.40 -58.67
N ASN A 207 13.38 -37.67 -58.64
CA ASN A 207 12.71 -38.24 -57.48
C ASN A 207 13.66 -38.33 -56.25
N THR A 208 14.95 -38.65 -56.45
CA THR A 208 15.92 -38.61 -55.37
C THR A 208 16.17 -37.18 -54.88
N ASP A 209 16.24 -36.21 -55.79
CA ASP A 209 16.44 -34.80 -55.43
C ASP A 209 15.23 -34.27 -54.64
N ILE A 210 14.00 -34.56 -55.10
CA ILE A 210 12.76 -34.20 -54.39
C ILE A 210 12.69 -34.88 -53.01
N GLN A 211 13.14 -36.13 -52.88
CA GLN A 211 13.20 -36.81 -51.57
C GLN A 211 14.15 -36.10 -50.61
N LEU A 212 15.33 -35.68 -51.07
CA LEU A 212 16.28 -34.92 -50.25
C LEU A 212 15.71 -33.55 -49.85
N GLU A 213 15.03 -32.86 -50.76
CA GLU A 213 14.35 -31.60 -50.44
C GLU A 213 13.23 -31.80 -49.41
N LEU A 214 12.45 -32.88 -49.54
CA LEU A 214 11.38 -33.22 -48.60
C LEU A 214 11.93 -33.51 -47.20
N ASP A 215 13.03 -34.26 -47.11
CA ASP A 215 13.70 -34.54 -45.84
C ASP A 215 14.28 -33.28 -45.19
N SER A 216 14.90 -32.40 -46.01
CA SER A 216 15.37 -31.08 -45.57
C SER A 216 14.22 -30.21 -45.04
N LEU A 217 13.09 -30.16 -45.76
CA LEU A 217 11.91 -29.41 -45.35
C LEU A 217 11.32 -29.96 -44.05
N ASN A 218 11.27 -31.28 -43.90
CA ASN A 218 10.79 -31.92 -42.68
C ASN A 218 11.68 -31.59 -41.48
N HIS A 219 13.01 -31.60 -41.66
CA HIS A 219 13.92 -31.22 -40.58
C HIS A 219 13.75 -29.75 -40.18
N SER A 220 13.67 -28.85 -41.18
CA SER A 220 13.41 -27.43 -40.93
C SER A 220 12.06 -27.20 -40.22
N LYS A 221 11.03 -27.96 -40.58
CA LYS A 221 9.72 -27.93 -39.90
C LYS A 221 9.85 -28.36 -38.43
N GLU A 222 10.55 -29.44 -38.15
CA GLU A 222 10.78 -29.91 -36.77
C GLU A 222 11.58 -28.90 -35.93
N ASP A 223 12.54 -28.21 -36.53
CA ASP A 223 13.30 -27.15 -35.87
C ASP A 223 12.42 -25.94 -35.53
N ILE A 224 11.59 -25.51 -36.49
CA ILE A 224 10.62 -24.43 -36.27
C ILE A 224 9.61 -24.82 -35.19
N ASP A 225 9.10 -26.05 -35.19
CA ASP A 225 8.16 -26.53 -34.16
C ASP A 225 8.82 -26.54 -32.76
N ARG A 226 10.10 -26.88 -32.66
CA ARG A 226 10.87 -26.80 -31.41
C ARG A 226 11.03 -25.35 -30.95
N GLU A 227 11.35 -24.44 -31.87
CA GLU A 227 11.49 -23.02 -31.56
C GLU A 227 10.17 -22.38 -31.13
N ILE A 228 9.06 -22.74 -31.79
CA ILE A 228 7.71 -22.29 -31.42
C ILE A 228 7.38 -22.73 -30.01
N LYS A 229 7.58 -24.01 -29.67
CA LYS A 229 7.34 -24.52 -28.31
C LYS A 229 8.17 -23.80 -27.26
N TYR A 230 9.46 -23.58 -27.54
CA TYR A 230 10.34 -22.84 -26.64
C TYR A 230 9.85 -21.39 -26.42
N LYS A 231 9.47 -20.70 -27.49
CA LYS A 231 8.93 -19.34 -27.42
C LYS A 231 7.59 -19.30 -26.69
N GLU A 232 6.74 -20.30 -26.87
CA GLU A 232 5.47 -20.43 -26.14
C GLU A 232 5.69 -20.61 -24.63
N ASP A 233 6.62 -21.49 -24.23
CA ASP A 233 7.00 -21.65 -22.83
C ASP A 233 7.59 -20.36 -22.22
N LEU A 234 8.39 -19.63 -23.01
CA LEU A 234 8.93 -18.34 -22.58
C LEU A 234 7.82 -17.29 -22.41
N ILE A 235 6.88 -17.20 -23.36
CA ILE A 235 5.71 -16.32 -23.27
C ILE A 235 4.87 -16.66 -22.03
N ASN A 236 4.65 -17.94 -21.74
CA ASN A 236 3.92 -18.39 -20.56
C ASN A 236 4.63 -17.98 -19.25
N LYS A 237 5.96 -18.12 -19.18
CA LYS A 237 6.76 -17.66 -18.03
C LYS A 237 6.71 -16.15 -17.86
N LEU A 238 6.91 -15.38 -18.94
CA LEU A 238 6.82 -13.92 -18.92
C LEU A 238 5.41 -13.46 -18.51
N SER A 239 4.36 -14.13 -18.98
CA SER A 239 2.97 -13.82 -18.60
C SER A 239 2.74 -14.04 -17.11
N LEU A 240 3.31 -15.12 -16.55
CA LEU A 240 3.25 -15.40 -15.12
C LEU A 240 4.03 -14.36 -14.30
N GLU A 241 5.22 -13.96 -14.75
CA GLU A 241 6.03 -12.93 -14.11
C GLU A 241 5.36 -11.56 -14.15
N VAL A 242 4.76 -11.18 -15.28
CA VAL A 242 3.97 -9.94 -15.40
C VAL A 242 2.78 -9.96 -14.46
N ALA A 243 2.09 -11.09 -14.32
CA ALA A 243 1.00 -11.23 -13.36
C ALA A 243 1.46 -11.06 -11.91
N ARG A 244 2.61 -11.66 -11.54
CA ARG A 244 3.22 -11.50 -10.21
C ARG A 244 3.63 -10.05 -9.96
N ALA A 245 4.35 -9.44 -10.89
CA ALA A 245 4.79 -8.05 -10.80
C ALA A 245 3.60 -7.08 -10.68
N LYS A 246 2.51 -7.32 -11.40
CA LYS A 246 1.28 -6.53 -11.28
C LYS A 246 0.64 -6.67 -9.90
N ASN A 247 0.65 -7.87 -9.33
CA ASN A 247 0.11 -8.10 -7.98
C ASN A 247 0.99 -7.46 -6.90
N GLU A 248 2.31 -7.60 -7.01
CA GLU A 248 3.28 -6.94 -6.13
C GLU A 248 3.16 -5.42 -6.19
N LYS A 249 3.01 -4.85 -7.40
CA LYS A 249 2.75 -3.41 -7.58
C LYS A 249 1.45 -2.97 -6.91
N LYS A 250 0.39 -3.78 -7.00
CA LYS A 250 -0.88 -3.50 -6.32
C LYS A 250 -0.69 -3.48 -4.81
N PHE A 251 -0.03 -4.51 -4.25
CA PHE A 251 0.26 -4.56 -2.82
C PHE A 251 1.11 -3.37 -2.35
N ALA A 252 2.15 -3.01 -3.10
CA ALA A 252 2.97 -1.84 -2.82
C ALA A 252 2.13 -0.55 -2.82
N ASN A 253 1.27 -0.35 -3.82
CA ASN A 253 0.37 0.80 -3.88
C ASN A 253 -0.58 0.85 -2.67
N ASP A 254 -1.20 -0.27 -2.30
CA ASP A 254 -2.10 -0.35 -1.14
C ASP A 254 -1.35 0.01 0.16
N THR A 255 -0.10 -0.43 0.32
CA THR A 255 0.73 -0.04 1.47
C THR A 255 1.10 1.44 1.48
N VAL A 256 1.39 2.02 0.31
CA VAL A 256 1.68 3.46 0.16
C VAL A 256 0.44 4.29 0.49
N GLU A 257 -0.74 3.89 0.04
CA GLU A 257 -2.00 4.53 0.39
C GLU A 257 -2.24 4.49 1.90
N LYS A 258 -2.03 3.34 2.54
CA LYS A 258 -2.15 3.20 4.00
C LYS A 258 -1.16 4.11 4.76
N ILE A 259 0.10 4.15 4.35
CA ILE A 259 1.10 5.03 4.96
C ILE A 259 0.73 6.51 4.75
N ASN A 260 0.14 6.86 3.61
CA ASN A 260 -0.31 8.22 3.35
C ASN A 260 -1.50 8.60 4.25
N THR A 261 -2.48 7.72 4.43
CA THR A 261 -3.60 7.98 5.33
C THR A 261 -3.13 8.12 6.78
N GLU A 262 -2.24 7.23 7.25
CA GLU A 262 -1.61 7.33 8.56
C GLU A 262 -0.82 8.64 8.74
N ASN A 263 -0.04 9.05 7.74
CA ASN A 263 0.67 10.33 7.77
C ASN A 263 -0.28 11.54 7.83
N THR A 264 -1.40 11.49 7.10
CA THR A 264 -2.40 12.56 7.18
C THR A 264 -3.06 12.63 8.55
N GLU A 265 -3.35 11.48 9.15
CA GLU A 265 -3.92 11.39 10.50
C GLU A 265 -2.93 11.90 11.56
N LEU A 266 -1.67 11.47 11.51
CA LEU A 266 -0.61 11.97 12.40
C LEU A 266 -0.42 13.49 12.27
N ARG A 267 -0.50 14.04 11.05
CA ARG A 267 -0.46 15.50 10.83
C ARG A 267 -1.66 16.21 11.45
N ASN A 268 -2.85 15.60 11.40
CA ASN A 268 -4.04 16.15 12.03
C ASN A 268 -3.93 16.12 13.55
N GLN A 269 -3.44 15.02 14.12
CA GLN A 269 -3.15 14.90 15.56
C GLN A 269 -2.10 15.92 16.01
N LEU A 270 -1.03 16.12 15.22
CA LEU A 270 -0.02 17.13 15.50
C LEU A 270 -0.61 18.55 15.48
N LYS A 271 -1.51 18.85 14.54
CA LYS A 271 -2.24 20.13 14.52
C LYS A 271 -3.11 20.31 15.76
N GLN A 272 -3.84 19.28 16.18
CA GLN A 272 -4.66 19.32 17.39
C GLN A 272 -3.81 19.52 18.65
N LEU A 273 -2.67 18.82 18.75
CA LEU A 273 -1.71 19.02 19.84
C LEU A 273 -1.11 20.43 19.83
N ALA A 274 -0.84 20.99 18.66
CA ALA A 274 -0.35 22.37 18.56
C ALA A 274 -1.41 23.39 19.00
N THR A 275 -2.69 23.19 18.66
CA THR A 275 -3.77 24.09 19.09
C THR A 275 -4.05 23.97 20.59
N THR A 276 -4.05 22.77 21.16
CA THR A 276 -4.22 22.57 22.61
C THR A 276 -3.04 23.14 23.38
N LYS A 277 -1.80 22.94 22.90
CA LYS A 277 -0.61 23.59 23.47
C LYS A 277 -0.76 25.11 23.48
N SER A 278 -1.15 25.71 22.36
CA SER A 278 -1.35 27.17 22.28
C SER A 278 -2.46 27.65 23.23
N ALA A 279 -3.55 26.90 23.39
CA ALA A 279 -4.61 27.23 24.34
C ALA A 279 -4.13 27.15 25.80
N LEU A 280 -3.37 26.12 26.15
CA LEU A 280 -2.78 25.95 27.47
C LEU A 280 -1.76 27.05 27.77
N GLU A 281 -0.88 27.39 26.83
CA GLU A 281 0.05 28.52 26.96
C GLU A 281 -0.69 29.84 27.25
N LYS A 282 -1.79 30.11 26.54
CA LYS A 282 -2.64 31.29 26.82
C LYS A 282 -3.27 31.23 28.21
N SER A 283 -3.75 30.07 28.66
CA SER A 283 -4.31 29.92 30.02
C SER A 283 -3.25 30.12 31.10
N ILE A 284 -2.02 29.64 30.90
CA ILE A 284 -0.91 29.82 31.84
C ILE A 284 -0.57 31.31 31.95
N VAL A 285 -0.49 32.03 30.83
CA VAL A 285 -0.26 33.47 30.82
C VAL A 285 -1.40 34.21 31.54
N ARG A 286 -2.66 33.82 31.33
CA ARG A 286 -3.81 34.43 32.01
C ARG A 286 -3.79 34.20 33.51
N LEU A 287 -3.54 32.96 33.95
CA LEU A 287 -3.43 32.61 35.37
C LEU A 287 -2.24 33.31 36.04
N ALA A 288 -1.13 33.49 35.32
CA ALA A 288 0.02 34.24 35.83
C ALA A 288 -0.33 35.73 36.06
N GLU A 289 -1.10 36.35 35.16
CA GLU A 289 -1.57 37.74 35.33
C GLU A 289 -2.61 37.86 36.45
N GLU A 290 -3.59 36.95 36.53
CA GLU A 290 -4.58 36.90 37.62
C GLU A 290 -3.88 36.72 38.98
N LYS A 291 -2.88 35.84 39.06
CA LYS A 291 -2.06 35.66 40.27
C LYS A 291 -1.35 36.96 40.66
N LYS A 292 -0.71 37.62 39.71
CA LYS A 292 -0.02 38.90 39.94
C LYS A 292 -0.99 39.99 40.42
N GLN A 293 -2.20 40.03 39.86
CA GLN A 293 -3.25 40.95 40.29
C GLN A 293 -3.73 40.65 41.71
N MET A 294 -3.93 39.38 42.06
CA MET A 294 -4.28 38.97 43.43
C MET A 294 -3.16 39.26 44.43
N GLU A 295 -1.89 39.04 44.05
CA GLU A 295 -0.73 39.42 44.88
C GLU A 295 -0.71 40.92 45.14
N HIS A 296 -1.05 41.75 44.14
CA HIS A 296 -1.15 43.19 44.31
C HIS A 296 -2.33 43.59 45.23
N GLN A 297 -3.49 42.94 45.09
CA GLN A 297 -4.63 43.16 45.98
C GLN A 297 -4.32 42.73 47.42
N LEU A 298 -3.68 41.59 47.62
CA LEU A 298 -3.23 41.10 48.92
C LEU A 298 -2.26 42.08 49.56
N SER A 299 -1.24 42.52 48.82
CA SER A 299 -0.32 43.58 49.25
C SER A 299 -1.06 44.87 49.64
N GLY A 300 -2.03 45.30 48.83
CA GLY A 300 -2.88 46.46 49.14
C GLY A 300 -3.68 46.27 50.43
N THR A 301 -4.35 45.12 50.60
CA THR A 301 -5.09 44.81 51.83
C THR A 301 -4.18 44.70 53.04
N GLU A 302 -2.97 44.16 52.88
CA GLU A 302 -1.99 44.05 53.95
C GLU A 302 -1.52 45.43 54.40
N THR A 303 -1.25 46.36 53.46
CA THR A 303 -0.95 47.76 53.81
C THR A 303 -2.12 48.46 54.51
N LEU A 304 -3.36 48.18 54.10
CA LEU A 304 -4.58 48.71 54.75
C LEU A 304 -4.75 48.15 56.17
N ILE A 305 -4.54 46.85 56.36
CA ILE A 305 -4.58 46.20 57.69
C ILE A 305 -3.51 46.81 58.59
N GLN A 306 -2.31 47.01 58.08
CA GLN A 306 -1.22 47.60 58.85
C GLN A 306 -1.53 49.05 59.25
N SER A 307 -2.06 49.86 58.32
CA SER A 307 -2.57 51.19 58.63
C SER A 307 -3.69 51.18 59.68
N LYS A 308 -4.61 50.22 59.63
CA LYS A 308 -5.68 50.09 60.64
C LYS A 308 -5.17 49.61 61.99
N ILE A 309 -4.16 48.74 62.02
CA ILE A 309 -3.48 48.33 63.25
C ILE A 309 -2.82 49.55 63.88
N ASP A 310 -2.13 50.39 63.10
CA ASP A 310 -1.50 51.61 63.60
C ASP A 310 -2.54 52.61 64.15
N GLU A 311 -3.66 52.83 63.44
CA GLU A 311 -4.80 53.63 63.95
C GLU A 311 -5.35 53.06 65.27
N ILE A 312 -5.52 51.74 65.38
CA ILE A 312 -6.00 51.10 66.60
C ILE A 312 -4.99 51.28 67.75
N TRP A 313 -3.69 51.24 67.46
CA TRP A 313 -2.66 51.54 68.44
C TRP A 313 -2.71 52.98 68.93
N GLU A 314 -2.92 53.95 68.02
CA GLU A 314 -3.11 55.36 68.39
C GLU A 314 -4.38 55.55 69.24
N ILE A 315 -5.50 54.94 68.83
CA ILE A 315 -6.74 54.98 69.60
C ILE A 315 -6.52 54.35 70.97
N LYS A 316 -5.88 53.18 71.04
CA LYS A 316 -5.58 52.51 72.31
C LYS A 316 -4.72 53.40 73.21
N ASP A 317 -3.67 54.04 72.68
CA ASP A 317 -2.82 54.95 73.46
C ASP A 317 -3.61 56.18 73.95
N SER A 318 -4.50 56.72 73.10
CA SER A 318 -5.41 57.80 73.50
C SER A 318 -6.44 57.36 74.56
N LEU A 319 -6.90 56.11 74.48
CA LEU A 319 -7.85 55.50 75.41
C LEU A 319 -7.19 55.19 76.75
N ASP A 320 -5.97 54.63 76.73
CA ASP A 320 -5.16 54.42 77.93
C ASP A 320 -4.90 55.76 78.61
N LYS A 321 -4.54 56.82 77.88
CA LYS A 321 -4.41 58.18 78.44
C LYS A 321 -5.71 58.70 79.06
N THR A 322 -6.86 58.51 78.40
CA THR A 322 -8.15 58.94 78.95
C THR A 322 -8.58 58.11 80.16
N VAL A 323 -8.39 56.79 80.15
CA VAL A 323 -8.64 55.91 81.30
C VAL A 323 -7.72 56.25 82.45
N GLN A 324 -6.42 56.48 82.22
CA GLN A 324 -5.47 56.89 83.25
C GLN A 324 -5.84 58.25 83.84
N SER A 325 -6.32 59.18 83.01
CA SER A 325 -6.86 60.47 83.47
C SER A 325 -8.17 60.33 84.25
N ALA A 326 -9.01 59.35 83.90
CA ALA A 326 -10.25 59.03 84.63
C ALA A 326 -9.97 58.25 85.94
N GLN A 327 -8.88 57.49 86.02
CA GLN A 327 -8.48 56.71 87.20
C GLN A 327 -7.81 57.55 88.30
N ALA A 328 -7.42 58.80 88.00
CA ALA A 328 -6.93 59.75 89.00
C ALA A 328 -8.06 60.43 89.83
N ALA A 329 -9.33 60.11 89.57
CA ALA A 329 -10.48 60.56 90.35
C ALA A 329 -11.41 59.38 90.69
N THR A 330 -11.20 58.71 91.82
CA THR A 330 -12.14 57.71 92.38
C THR A 330 -13.01 58.34 93.48
N PRO A 331 -14.23 57.84 93.84
CA PRO A 331 -14.69 56.44 93.71
C PRO A 331 -16.19 56.23 93.36
N SER A 332 -16.60 54.94 93.36
CA SER A 332 -17.93 54.38 93.67
C SER A 332 -18.86 53.91 92.54
N SER A 333 -19.23 52.63 92.67
CA SER A 333 -20.51 51.99 92.36
C SER A 333 -21.35 52.48 91.17
N ASN A 334 -21.50 51.62 90.17
CA ASN A 334 -22.80 51.02 89.87
C ASN A 334 -22.64 49.88 88.87
N ALA A 335 -22.91 48.66 89.35
CA ALA A 335 -23.33 47.57 88.50
C ALA A 335 -24.66 47.97 87.85
N VAL A 336 -24.71 47.96 86.52
CA VAL A 336 -25.95 48.03 85.75
C VAL A 336 -26.01 46.75 84.94
N GLU A 337 -26.72 45.76 85.50
CA GLU A 337 -27.21 44.60 84.77
C GLU A 337 -28.28 45.07 83.79
N LEU A 338 -28.07 44.80 82.50
CA LEU A 338 -29.12 44.95 81.48
C LEU A 338 -29.79 43.58 81.26
N PRO A 339 -31.13 43.54 81.12
CA PRO A 339 -31.89 42.32 80.88
C PRO A 339 -31.54 41.68 79.51
N PRO A 340 -31.70 40.36 79.36
CA PRO A 340 -31.33 39.63 78.16
C PRO A 340 -32.15 40.09 76.95
N ILE A 341 -31.46 40.40 75.85
CA ILE A 341 -32.10 40.58 74.55
C ILE A 341 -32.47 39.21 74.01
N VAL A 342 -33.75 38.87 74.17
CA VAL A 342 -34.44 37.85 73.38
C VAL A 342 -34.56 38.36 71.94
N VAL A 343 -33.79 37.77 71.02
CA VAL A 343 -34.10 37.85 69.59
C VAL A 343 -34.88 36.59 69.23
N SER A 344 -36.17 36.81 69.03
CA SER A 344 -37.15 35.89 68.49
C SER A 344 -36.67 35.27 67.17
N SER A 345 -36.72 33.94 67.13
CA SER A 345 -36.81 33.12 65.92
C SER A 345 -37.91 33.64 64.99
N SER A 346 -37.53 34.25 63.88
CA SER A 346 -38.44 34.57 62.78
C SER A 346 -38.00 33.80 61.52
N GLY A 347 -38.78 32.78 61.20
CA GLY A 347 -39.21 32.47 59.84
C GLY A 347 -38.11 32.27 58.80
N GLY A 348 -37.75 31.00 58.61
CA GLY A 348 -37.04 30.50 57.45
C GLY A 348 -37.11 28.98 57.40
N GLU A 349 -38.29 28.42 57.72
CA GLU A 349 -38.64 27.06 57.36
C GLU A 349 -38.81 27.02 55.84
N ASP A 350 -37.71 26.81 55.12
CA ASP A 350 -37.75 26.00 53.91
C ASP A 350 -37.13 24.65 54.27
N ALA A 351 -37.94 23.87 54.96
CA ALA A 351 -37.86 22.42 54.91
C ALA A 351 -38.11 22.03 53.45
N VAL A 352 -37.04 21.87 52.68
CA VAL A 352 -37.13 21.16 51.41
C VAL A 352 -37.42 19.71 51.76
N GLU A 353 -38.69 19.37 51.56
CA GLU A 353 -39.23 18.02 51.53
C GLU A 353 -38.25 17.06 50.85
N LEU A 354 -37.96 15.97 51.55
CA LEU A 354 -37.53 14.73 50.92
C LEU A 354 -38.69 14.24 50.02
N ASP A 355 -38.75 14.77 48.81
CA ASP A 355 -39.55 14.22 47.74
C ASP A 355 -38.89 12.91 47.27
N GLN A 356 -39.28 11.81 47.93
CA GLN A 356 -39.09 10.46 47.45
C GLN A 356 -39.93 10.29 46.18
N GLY A 357 -39.40 10.73 45.05
CA GLY A 357 -40.13 10.65 43.78
C GLY A 357 -39.40 11.17 42.54
N MET A 358 -38.22 11.78 42.67
CA MET A 358 -37.48 12.27 41.51
C MET A 358 -36.58 11.18 40.93
N SER A 359 -37.06 10.60 39.82
CA SER A 359 -36.22 9.97 38.82
C SER A 359 -34.90 10.73 38.71
N ALA A 360 -33.78 10.02 38.84
CA ALA A 360 -32.46 10.57 38.55
C ALA A 360 -32.52 11.40 37.25
N PRO A 361 -31.82 12.54 37.14
CA PRO A 361 -31.78 13.31 35.90
C PRO A 361 -31.39 12.37 34.76
N GLY A 362 -32.39 11.89 34.02
CA GLY A 362 -32.22 10.83 33.05
C GLY A 362 -31.41 11.41 31.92
N PHE A 363 -30.24 10.83 31.66
CA PHE A 363 -29.42 11.20 30.52
C PHE A 363 -30.15 10.72 29.26
N ASN A 364 -31.02 11.53 28.69
CA ASN A 364 -31.70 11.17 27.45
C ASN A 364 -30.79 11.48 26.27
N GLY A 365 -30.22 10.43 25.69
CA GLY A 365 -29.39 10.49 24.48
C GLY A 365 -29.98 9.68 23.33
N ASN A 366 -29.37 9.81 22.15
CA ASN A 366 -29.68 8.96 20.99
C ASN A 366 -28.41 8.33 20.42
N VAL A 367 -28.54 7.14 19.82
CA VAL A 367 -27.46 6.49 19.08
C VAL A 367 -27.26 7.19 17.73
N ILE A 368 -26.07 7.72 17.49
CA ILE A 368 -25.70 8.43 16.25
C ILE A 368 -25.24 7.42 15.19
N SER A 369 -24.33 6.53 15.55
CA SER A 369 -23.76 5.54 14.63
C SER A 369 -23.36 4.27 15.36
N VAL A 370 -23.53 3.13 14.69
CA VAL A 370 -23.18 1.80 15.20
C VAL A 370 -22.09 1.22 14.33
N ASN A 371 -20.98 0.77 14.93
CA ASN A 371 -19.94 0.00 14.25
C ASN A 371 -19.99 -1.45 14.75
N GLU A 372 -20.69 -2.30 14.01
CA GLU A 372 -20.88 -3.72 14.36
C GLU A 372 -19.58 -4.52 14.31
N GLU A 373 -18.65 -4.16 13.40
CA GLU A 373 -17.39 -4.88 13.23
C GLU A 373 -16.48 -4.76 14.47
N ASN A 374 -16.49 -3.58 15.09
CA ASN A 374 -15.64 -3.26 16.24
C ASN A 374 -16.41 -3.21 17.58
N ARG A 375 -17.72 -3.53 17.56
CA ARG A 375 -18.64 -3.56 18.72
C ARG A 375 -18.75 -2.26 19.53
N PHE A 376 -18.39 -1.12 18.97
CA PHE A 376 -18.59 0.17 19.63
C PHE A 376 -19.70 0.98 18.95
N ILE A 377 -20.36 1.83 19.73
CA ILE A 377 -21.36 2.77 19.24
C ILE A 377 -21.02 4.19 19.69
N ILE A 378 -21.53 5.16 18.94
CA ILE A 378 -21.41 6.58 19.26
C ILE A 378 -22.77 7.10 19.69
N VAL A 379 -22.84 7.73 20.85
CA VAL A 379 -24.05 8.30 21.44
C VAL A 379 -23.93 9.81 21.62
N ASP A 380 -25.05 10.52 21.48
CA ASP A 380 -25.17 11.97 21.65
C ASP A 380 -25.25 12.38 23.13
N LEU A 381 -24.35 11.82 23.93
CA LEU A 381 -24.18 12.13 25.35
C LEU A 381 -22.69 12.30 25.63
N GLY A 382 -22.29 13.47 26.06
CA GLY A 382 -20.89 13.83 26.28
C GLY A 382 -20.61 14.28 27.71
N GLU A 383 -19.44 14.88 27.88
CA GLU A 383 -19.00 15.51 29.13
C GLU A 383 -19.93 16.65 29.55
N SER A 384 -20.51 17.38 28.58
CA SER A 384 -21.49 18.44 28.83
C SER A 384 -22.77 17.90 29.46
N SER A 385 -23.11 16.64 29.18
CA SER A 385 -24.21 15.91 29.78
C SER A 385 -23.85 15.25 31.12
N GLY A 386 -22.59 15.34 31.57
CA GLY A 386 -22.12 14.75 32.83
C GLY A 386 -21.63 13.31 32.72
N ILE A 387 -21.52 12.75 31.52
CA ILE A 387 -21.01 11.38 31.30
C ILE A 387 -19.50 11.32 31.52
N ARG A 388 -19.04 10.25 32.18
CA ARG A 388 -17.63 9.94 32.41
C ARG A 388 -17.24 8.60 31.79
N THR A 389 -15.94 8.43 31.58
CA THR A 389 -15.39 7.14 31.15
C THR A 389 -15.62 6.09 32.24
N GLY A 390 -16.20 4.95 31.86
CA GLY A 390 -16.61 3.87 32.76
C GLY A 390 -18.09 3.89 33.16
N ASP A 391 -18.86 4.88 32.74
CA ASP A 391 -20.30 4.90 33.00
C ASP A 391 -21.03 3.85 32.15
N THR A 392 -22.09 3.25 32.72
CA THR A 392 -22.91 2.26 32.04
C THR A 392 -24.18 2.91 31.53
N LEU A 393 -24.48 2.76 30.24
CA LEU A 393 -25.66 3.30 29.58
C LEU A 393 -26.57 2.17 29.10
N SER A 394 -27.88 2.42 29.03
CA SER A 394 -28.88 1.46 28.56
C SER A 394 -29.57 1.95 27.29
N VAL A 395 -29.65 1.10 26.27
CA VAL A 395 -30.29 1.41 24.97
C VAL A 395 -31.69 0.83 24.91
N TYR A 396 -32.63 1.64 24.45
CA TYR A 396 -34.04 1.32 24.28
C TYR A 396 -34.53 1.68 22.88
N ARG A 397 -35.45 0.87 22.34
CA ARG A 397 -36.27 1.22 21.17
C ARG A 397 -37.72 1.27 21.59
N GLY A 398 -38.25 2.48 21.72
CA GLY A 398 -39.54 2.71 22.37
C GLY A 398 -39.48 2.33 23.85
N SER A 399 -40.19 1.28 24.25
CA SER A 399 -40.23 0.77 25.63
C SER A 399 -39.42 -0.52 25.82
N GLU A 400 -38.79 -1.05 24.77
CA GLU A 400 -38.06 -2.31 24.81
C GLU A 400 -36.56 -2.08 25.05
N TYR A 401 -36.00 -2.79 26.04
CA TYR A 401 -34.57 -2.77 26.34
C TYR A 401 -33.80 -3.62 25.32
N ILE A 402 -32.81 -2.99 24.67
CA ILE A 402 -32.01 -3.62 23.61
C ILE A 402 -30.65 -4.07 24.13
N ALA A 403 -29.90 -3.17 24.77
CA ALA A 403 -28.49 -3.39 25.06
C ALA A 403 -27.98 -2.56 26.24
N SER A 404 -26.92 -3.06 26.89
CA SER A 404 -26.12 -2.31 27.87
C SER A 404 -24.77 -1.95 27.27
N LEU A 405 -24.34 -0.73 27.53
CA LEU A 405 -23.12 -0.14 26.99
C LEU A 405 -22.23 0.31 28.13
N GLU A 406 -20.91 0.26 27.92
CA GLU A 406 -19.92 0.87 28.82
C GLU A 406 -19.15 1.97 28.08
N VAL A 407 -19.13 3.17 28.62
CA VAL A 407 -18.49 4.33 27.99
C VAL A 407 -16.97 4.21 28.06
N ILE A 408 -16.32 4.12 26.90
CA ILE A 408 -14.85 3.99 26.79
C ILE A 408 -14.15 5.32 26.57
N GLN A 409 -14.82 6.26 25.89
CA GLN A 409 -14.24 7.56 25.59
C GLN A 409 -15.32 8.63 25.53
N VAL A 410 -15.08 9.75 26.20
CA VAL A 410 -16.01 10.89 26.25
C VAL A 410 -15.38 12.08 25.53
N ARG A 411 -16.18 12.77 24.74
CA ARG A 411 -15.90 14.11 24.21
C ARG A 411 -16.96 15.08 24.74
N LYS A 412 -16.84 16.36 24.38
CA LYS A 412 -17.72 17.42 24.90
C LYS A 412 -19.21 17.11 24.73
N ASP A 413 -19.61 16.67 23.53
CA ASP A 413 -21.03 16.49 23.17
C ASP A 413 -21.40 15.04 22.79
N ILE A 414 -20.40 14.17 22.59
CA ILE A 414 -20.61 12.77 22.19
C ILE A 414 -19.73 11.85 23.02
N SER A 415 -20.13 10.59 23.14
CA SER A 415 -19.28 9.54 23.72
C SER A 415 -19.30 8.28 22.86
N ALA A 416 -18.18 7.55 22.92
CA ALA A 416 -18.04 6.22 22.36
C ALA A 416 -18.19 5.20 23.50
N ALA A 417 -19.04 4.20 23.28
CA ALA A 417 -19.32 3.15 24.23
C ALA A 417 -19.18 1.76 23.59
N ASP A 418 -18.64 0.79 24.32
CA ASP A 418 -18.54 -0.62 23.92
C ASP A 418 -19.81 -1.36 24.32
N ILE A 419 -20.27 -2.29 23.48
CA ILE A 419 -21.49 -3.07 23.72
C ILE A 419 -21.16 -4.23 24.68
N LYS A 420 -21.77 -4.22 25.87
CA LYS A 420 -21.59 -5.28 26.89
C LYS A 420 -22.56 -6.43 26.72
N ASP A 421 -23.84 -6.10 26.60
CA ASP A 421 -24.92 -7.07 26.48
C ASP A 421 -25.88 -6.59 25.39
N GLN A 422 -26.33 -7.51 24.53
CA GLN A 422 -27.15 -7.19 23.36
C GLN A 422 -28.24 -8.25 23.19
N ARG A 423 -29.50 -7.84 23.34
CA ARG A 423 -30.68 -8.68 23.08
C ARG A 423 -31.19 -8.54 21.65
N ALA A 424 -31.07 -7.37 21.05
CA ALA A 424 -31.50 -7.09 19.68
C ALA A 424 -30.51 -6.17 18.94
N LYS A 425 -30.62 -6.12 17.62
CA LYS A 425 -29.73 -5.32 16.77
C LYS A 425 -29.94 -3.81 17.01
N ILE A 426 -28.90 -3.10 17.47
CA ILE A 426 -28.92 -1.65 17.72
C ILE A 426 -28.95 -0.91 16.37
N GLN A 427 -29.73 0.16 16.28
CA GLN A 427 -29.85 1.02 15.10
C GLN A 427 -29.62 2.49 15.47
N ALA A 428 -29.24 3.30 14.48
CA ALA A 428 -29.17 4.74 14.66
C ALA A 428 -30.57 5.30 14.97
N GLY A 429 -30.67 6.15 16.00
CA GLY A 429 -31.92 6.70 16.52
C GLY A 429 -32.53 5.97 17.71
N ASP A 430 -31.96 4.84 18.15
CA ASP A 430 -32.36 4.21 19.42
C ASP A 430 -32.03 5.15 20.60
N SER A 431 -32.88 5.17 21.63
CA SER A 431 -32.75 6.08 22.78
C SER A 431 -31.85 5.49 23.85
N VAL A 432 -31.03 6.32 24.49
CA VAL A 432 -30.05 5.94 25.51
C VAL A 432 -30.40 6.62 26.83
N LYS A 433 -30.29 5.88 27.94
CA LYS A 433 -30.58 6.34 29.30
C LYS A 433 -29.53 5.93 30.31
#